data_AF-A0A2T4DAD8-F1
#
_entry.id   AF-A0A2T4DAD8-F1
#
_cell.length_a   1.000
_cell.length_b   1.000
_cell.length_c   1.000
_cell.angle_alpha   90.00
_cell.angle_beta   90.00
_cell.angle_gamma   90.00
#
_symmetry.space_group_name_H-M   'P 1'
#
loop_
_entity.id
_entity.type
_entity.pdbx_description
1 polymer ?
#
loop_
_entity_poly.entity_id
_entity_poly.type
_entity_poly.pdbx_seq_one_letter_code
_entity_poly.pdbx_strand_id
1 'polypeptide(L)'
;MKNFRFTIGNKILGGFITLILIFIIYAGITIFTVSTNSKLTEKNSNIIKPSVTAIKDFNLLIIRSKMLVTNWVYLQSNEADKQSLVTIHEEEYPAMKARITDLKEMWDEER
;
A
#
# COMPACT_ATOMS: atom_id res chain seq x y z
N MET A 1 55.94 -0.21 -33.45
CA MET A 1 54.51 -0.01 -33.14
C MET A 1 53.72 -1.11 -33.83
N LYS A 2 53.14 -2.06 -33.08
CA LYS A 2 52.54 -3.28 -33.64
C LYS A 2 51.10 -2.99 -34.07
N ASN A 3 50.85 -2.95 -35.37
CA ASN A 3 49.53 -2.70 -35.96
C ASN A 3 48.63 -3.91 -35.70
N PHE A 4 47.77 -3.85 -34.67
CA PHE A 4 46.74 -4.86 -34.43
C PHE A 4 45.73 -4.84 -35.58
N ARG A 5 45.89 -5.71 -36.58
CA ARG A 5 44.89 -5.94 -37.61
C ARG A 5 43.81 -6.84 -37.03
N PHE A 6 42.67 -6.27 -36.67
CA PHE A 6 41.50 -7.04 -36.24
C PHE A 6 41.04 -7.97 -37.37
N THR A 7 41.15 -9.27 -37.15
CA THR A 7 40.53 -10.29 -38.01
C THR A 7 39.00 -10.15 -37.94
N ILE A 8 38.28 -10.62 -38.96
CA ILE A 8 36.81 -10.58 -39.00
C ILE A 8 36.20 -11.17 -37.73
N GLY A 9 36.77 -12.27 -37.22
CA GLY A 9 36.35 -12.90 -35.96
C GLY A 9 36.46 -11.98 -34.74
N ASN A 10 37.55 -11.22 -34.60
CA ASN A 10 37.71 -10.30 -33.47
C ASN A 10 36.77 -9.08 -33.54
N LYS A 11 36.36 -8.66 -34.75
CA LYS A 11 35.35 -7.59 -34.92
C LYS A 11 33.96 -8.06 -34.49
N ILE A 12 33.59 -9.28 -34.88
CA ILE A 12 32.33 -9.91 -34.48
C ILE A 12 32.31 -10.11 -32.96
N LEU A 13 33.39 -10.65 -32.39
CA LEU A 13 33.53 -10.87 -30.94
C LEU A 13 33.41 -9.56 -30.15
N GLY A 14 34.03 -8.47 -30.62
CA GLY A 14 33.90 -7.15 -29.99
C GLY A 14 32.46 -6.63 -29.96
N GLY A 15 31.69 -6.86 -31.03
CA GLY A 15 30.26 -6.54 -31.07
C GLY A 15 29.45 -7.34 -30.04
N PHE A 16 29.69 -8.65 -29.96
CA PHE A 16 29.03 -9.50 -28.96
C PHE A 16 29.39 -9.11 -27.53
N ILE A 17 30.67 -8.85 -27.23
CA ILE A 17 31.10 -8.37 -25.91
C ILE A 17 30.41 -7.06 -25.56
N THR A 18 30.33 -6.13 -26.51
CA THR A 18 29.66 -4.84 -26.29
C THR A 18 28.17 -5.03 -25.96
N LEU A 19 27.48 -5.89 -26.70
CA LEU A 19 26.07 -6.21 -26.43
C LEU A 19 25.87 -6.86 -25.06
N ILE A 20 26.73 -7.82 -24.70
CA ILE A 20 26.68 -8.49 -23.39
C ILE A 20 26.89 -7.46 -22.27
N LEU A 21 27.83 -6.53 -22.44
CA LEU A 21 28.14 -5.51 -21.45
C LEU A 21 26.96 -4.54 -21.25
N ILE A 22 26.31 -4.11 -22.34
CA ILE A 22 25.07 -3.31 -22.29
C ILE A 22 23.97 -4.07 -21.53
N PHE A 23 23.80 -5.37 -21.82
CA PHE A 23 22.78 -6.18 -21.16
C PHE A 23 23.03 -6.31 -19.65
N ILE A 24 24.28 -6.53 -19.23
CA ILE A 24 24.66 -6.61 -17.81
C ILE A 24 24.36 -5.28 -17.10
N ILE A 25 24.71 -4.14 -17.70
CA ILE A 25 24.43 -2.81 -17.13
C ILE A 25 22.92 -2.63 -16.98
N TYR A 26 22.15 -2.93 -18.02
CA TYR A 26 20.69 -2.79 -18.00
C TYR A 26 20.04 -3.67 -16.93
N ALA A 27 20.46 -4.93 -16.82
CA ALA A 27 19.99 -5.85 -15.79
C ALA A 27 20.32 -5.32 -14.38
N GLY A 28 21.53 -4.79 -14.17
CA GLY A 28 21.93 -4.18 -12.90
C GLY A 28 21.05 -2.99 -12.50
N ILE A 29 20.80 -2.06 -13.44
CA ILE A 29 19.91 -0.91 -13.22
C ILE A 29 18.49 -1.38 -12.88
N THR A 30 17.99 -2.38 -13.61
CA THR A 30 16.65 -2.92 -13.43
C THR A 30 16.48 -3.53 -12.04
N ILE A 31 17.42 -4.38 -11.60
CA ILE A 31 17.38 -5.01 -10.28
C ILE A 31 17.39 -3.95 -9.17
N PHE A 32 18.28 -2.95 -9.27
CA PHE A 32 18.36 -1.88 -8.27
C PHE A 32 17.06 -1.07 -8.20
N THR A 33 16.52 -0.69 -9.36
CA THR A 33 15.27 0.07 -9.47
C THR A 33 14.08 -0.70 -8.91
N VAL A 34 13.95 -1.99 -9.25
CA VAL A 34 12.90 -2.87 -8.73
C VAL A 34 13.00 -3.03 -7.22
N SER A 35 14.23 -3.21 -6.67
CA SER A 35 14.44 -3.33 -5.22
C SER A 35 14.11 -2.05 -4.44
N THR A 36 14.20 -0.89 -5.08
CA THR A 36 13.82 0.39 -4.48
C THR A 36 12.30 0.57 -4.53
N ASN A 37 11.69 0.19 -5.65
CA ASN A 37 10.24 0.28 -5.85
C ASN A 37 9.45 -0.74 -5.02
N SER A 38 10.06 -1.87 -4.63
CA SER A 38 9.39 -2.87 -3.79
C SER A 38 9.01 -2.29 -2.42
N LYS A 39 9.87 -1.48 -1.80
CA LYS A 39 9.58 -0.81 -0.51
C LYS A 39 8.38 0.14 -0.60
N LEU A 40 8.32 0.93 -1.67
CA LEU A 40 7.18 1.82 -1.91
C LEU A 40 5.89 1.04 -2.15
N THR A 41 5.99 -0.06 -2.90
CA THR A 41 4.84 -0.95 -3.18
C THR A 41 4.35 -1.64 -1.91
N GLU A 42 5.26 -2.09 -1.06
CA GLU A 42 4.98 -2.71 0.23
C GLU A 42 4.30 -1.73 1.18
N LYS A 43 4.83 -0.52 1.35
CA LYS A 43 4.19 0.56 2.13
C LYS A 43 2.79 0.88 1.60
N ASN A 44 2.64 1.00 0.28
CA ASN A 44 1.33 1.27 -0.30
C ASN A 44 0.32 0.13 -0.02
N SER A 45 0.76 -1.12 -0.17
CA SER A 45 -0.10 -2.29 0.01
C SER A 45 -0.46 -2.55 1.47
N ASN A 46 0.51 -2.40 2.38
CA ASN A 46 0.40 -2.87 3.76
C ASN A 46 0.06 -1.76 4.76
N ILE A 47 0.31 -0.50 4.42
CA ILE A 47 0.07 0.64 5.32
C ILE A 47 -0.96 1.57 4.71
N ILE A 48 -0.70 2.14 3.53
CA ILE A 48 -1.52 3.24 2.98
C ILE A 48 -2.92 2.75 2.60
N LYS A 49 -3.03 1.71 1.77
CA LYS A 49 -4.32 1.16 1.35
C LYS A 49 -5.20 0.74 2.54
N PRO A 50 -4.74 -0.09 3.50
CA PRO A 50 -5.57 -0.49 4.62
C PRO A 50 -5.93 0.69 5.53
N SER A 51 -5.06 1.69 5.69
CA SER A 51 -5.35 2.92 6.44
C SER A 51 -6.47 3.73 5.80
N VAL A 52 -6.40 3.97 4.49
CA VAL A 52 -7.46 4.66 3.75
C VAL A 52 -8.79 3.91 3.86
N THR A 53 -8.77 2.59 3.72
CA THR A 53 -9.97 1.75 3.89
C THR A 53 -10.52 1.87 5.32
N ALA A 54 -9.69 1.76 6.36
CA ALA A 54 -10.14 1.87 7.75
C ALA A 54 -10.76 3.23 8.06
N ILE A 55 -10.19 4.33 7.54
CA ILE A 55 -10.76 5.68 7.70
C ILE A 55 -12.12 5.79 6.98
N LYS A 56 -12.24 5.19 5.78
CA LYS A 56 -13.50 5.15 5.04
C LYS A 56 -14.57 4.37 5.81
N ASP A 57 -14.21 3.20 6.34
CA ASP A 57 -15.10 2.36 7.14
C ASP A 57 -15.55 3.10 8.41
N PHE A 58 -14.65 3.83 9.07
CA PHE A 58 -15.00 4.66 10.21
C PHE A 58 -15.98 5.79 9.88
N ASN A 59 -15.83 6.44 8.72
CA ASN A 59 -16.79 7.44 8.27
C ASN A 59 -18.19 6.82 8.05
N LEU A 60 -18.25 5.61 7.48
CA LEU A 60 -19.51 4.87 7.33
C LEU A 60 -20.13 4.53 8.69
N LEU A 61 -19.32 4.12 9.67
CA LEU A 61 -19.76 3.87 11.05
C LEU A 61 -20.38 5.14 11.67
N ILE A 62 -19.74 6.30 11.52
CA ILE A 62 -20.28 7.59 12.01
C ILE A 62 -21.61 7.91 11.35
N ILE A 63 -21.73 7.73 10.03
CA ILE A 63 -22.98 7.98 9.29
C ILE A 63 -24.10 7.07 9.81
N ARG A 64 -23.82 5.77 10.00
CA ARG A 64 -24.78 4.80 10.54
C ARG A 64 -25.18 5.16 11.98
N SER A 65 -24.22 5.51 12.83
CA SER A 65 -24.47 5.98 14.19
C SER A 65 -25.39 7.19 14.20
N LYS A 66 -25.09 8.21 13.40
CA LYS A 66 -25.93 9.42 13.27
C LYS A 66 -27.34 9.09 12.81
N MET A 67 -27.49 8.21 11.82
CA MET A 67 -28.81 7.78 11.34
C MET A 67 -29.60 7.08 12.46
N LEU A 68 -28.99 6.14 13.19
CA LEU A 68 -29.64 5.42 14.27
C LEU A 68 -30.00 6.32 15.46
N VAL A 69 -29.14 7.27 15.82
CA VAL A 69 -29.45 8.30 16.84
C VAL A 69 -30.66 9.11 16.40
N THR A 70 -30.70 9.54 15.15
CA THR A 70 -31.83 10.30 14.60
C THR A 70 -33.10 9.45 14.65
N ASN A 71 -33.05 8.21 14.16
CA ASN A 71 -34.19 7.29 14.17
C ASN A 71 -34.69 7.04 15.59
N TRP A 72 -33.82 6.85 16.57
CA TRP A 72 -34.20 6.61 17.95
C TRP A 72 -35.02 7.77 18.52
N VAL A 73 -34.61 9.02 18.26
CA VAL A 73 -35.32 10.21 18.73
C VAL A 73 -36.76 10.27 18.16
N TYR A 74 -36.95 9.93 16.89
CA TYR A 74 -38.25 10.01 16.21
C TYR A 74 -39.12 8.75 16.36
N LEU A 75 -38.51 7.56 16.50
CA LEU A 75 -39.17 6.26 16.54
C LEU A 75 -38.77 5.50 17.80
N GLN A 76 -39.17 6.03 18.95
CA GLN A 76 -38.76 5.51 20.26
C GLN A 76 -39.18 4.06 20.53
N SER A 77 -40.18 3.52 19.82
CA SER A 77 -40.59 2.12 19.95
C SER A 77 -39.76 1.14 19.10
N ASN A 78 -38.84 1.63 18.25
CA ASN A 78 -37.99 0.78 17.43
C ASN A 78 -36.78 0.30 18.25
N GLU A 79 -36.96 -0.80 18.98
CA GLU A 79 -35.90 -1.40 19.79
C GLU A 79 -34.74 -1.98 18.95
N ALA A 80 -34.98 -2.37 17.70
CA ALA A 80 -33.93 -2.92 16.83
C ALA A 80 -32.87 -1.87 16.48
N ASP A 81 -33.29 -0.64 16.17
CA ASP A 81 -32.38 0.48 15.89
C ASP A 81 -31.60 0.87 17.16
N LYS A 82 -32.23 0.83 18.33
CA LYS A 82 -31.54 1.08 19.61
C LYS A 82 -30.49 0.02 19.89
N GLN A 83 -30.81 -1.26 19.71
CA GLN A 83 -29.86 -2.35 19.91
C GLN A 83 -28.68 -2.21 18.94
N SER A 84 -28.95 -1.84 17.69
CA SER A 84 -27.89 -1.56 16.70
C SER A 84 -27.00 -0.40 17.13
N LEU A 85 -27.56 0.65 17.74
CA LEU A 85 -26.80 1.79 18.25
C LEU A 85 -25.91 1.38 19.44
N VAL A 86 -26.43 0.55 20.35
CA VAL A 86 -25.65 -0.04 21.46
C VAL A 86 -24.48 -0.84 20.90
N THR A 87 -24.72 -1.73 19.94
CA THR A 87 -23.66 -2.51 19.27
C THR A 87 -22.59 -1.62 18.64
N ILE A 88 -22.99 -0.50 18.01
CA ILE A 88 -22.00 0.45 17.47
C ILE A 88 -21.10 1.01 18.58
N HIS A 89 -21.66 1.41 19.73
CA HIS A 89 -20.89 2.05 20.79
C HIS A 89 -20.07 1.08 21.65
N GLU A 90 -20.59 -0.12 21.90
CA GLU A 90 -19.97 -1.10 22.80
C GLU A 90 -19.01 -2.05 22.07
N GLU A 91 -19.22 -2.30 20.77
CA GLU A 91 -18.45 -3.29 20.03
C GLU A 91 -17.76 -2.69 18.79
N GLU A 92 -18.54 -2.14 17.85
CA GLU A 92 -18.00 -1.77 16.53
C GLU A 92 -17.03 -0.57 16.61
N TYR A 93 -17.37 0.47 17.39
CA TYR A 93 -16.52 1.66 17.54
C TYR A 93 -15.20 1.35 18.27
N PRO A 94 -15.18 0.65 19.44
CA PRO A 94 -13.93 0.25 20.07
C PRO A 94 -13.04 -0.58 19.15
N ALA A 95 -13.60 -1.54 18.41
CA ALA A 95 -12.85 -2.35 17.46
C ALA A 95 -12.29 -1.51 16.30
N MET A 96 -13.08 -0.59 15.74
CA MET A 96 -12.64 0.33 14.69
C MET A 96 -11.53 1.26 15.18
N LYS A 97 -11.66 1.79 16.40
CA LYS A 97 -10.67 2.65 17.03
C LYS A 97 -9.34 1.91 17.22
N ALA A 98 -9.37 0.67 17.71
CA ALA A 98 -8.17 -0.17 17.85
C ALA A 98 -7.48 -0.36 16.49
N ARG A 99 -8.23 -0.82 15.47
CA ARG A 99 -7.72 -1.02 14.11
C ARG A 99 -7.04 0.22 13.52
N ILE A 100 -7.65 1.40 13.68
CA ILE A 100 -7.06 2.66 13.18
C ILE A 100 -5.83 3.05 14.00
N THR A 101 -5.83 2.80 15.31
CA THR A 101 -4.69 3.10 16.18
C THR A 101 -3.48 2.25 15.79
N ASP A 102 -3.67 0.94 15.58
CA ASP A 102 -2.61 0.03 15.15
C ASP A 102 -2.02 0.45 13.80
N LEU A 103 -2.87 0.80 12.83
CA LEU A 103 -2.42 1.29 11.52
C LEU A 103 -1.67 2.62 11.63
N LYS A 104 -2.09 3.49 12.56
CA LYS A 104 -1.47 4.80 12.79
C LYS A 104 -0.04 4.69 13.31
N GLU A 105 0.27 3.69 14.13
CA GLU A 105 1.64 3.45 14.62
C GLU A 105 2.62 3.22 13.46
N MET A 106 2.16 2.64 12.35
CA MET A 106 2.96 2.39 11.14
C MET A 106 3.09 3.61 10.21
N TRP A 107 2.41 4.73 10.48
CA TRP A 107 2.47 5.92 9.62
C TRP A 107 3.79 6.69 9.78
N ASP A 108 4.36 6.65 10.98
CA ASP A 108 5.52 7.47 11.37
C ASP A 108 6.87 6.74 11.21
N GLU A 109 6.91 5.51 10.66
CA GLU A 109 8.17 4.78 10.35
C GLU A 109 9.11 5.50 9.34
N GLU A 110 8.78 6.73 8.94
CA GLU A 110 9.48 7.55 7.96
C GLU A 110 10.26 8.74 8.56
N ARG A 111 10.42 8.83 9.88
CA ARG A 111 11.30 9.84 10.49
C ARG A 111 12.75 9.39 10.67
#